data_AF-A0A957S860-F1
#
_entry.id   AF-A0A957S860-F1
#
_cell.length_a   1.000
_cell.length_b   1.000
_cell.length_c   1.000
_cell.angle_alpha   90.00
_cell.angle_beta   90.00
_cell.angle_gamma   90.00
#
_symmetry.space_group_name_H-M   'P 1'
#
loop_
_entity.id
_entity.type
_entity.pdbx_description
1 polymer ?
#
loop_
_entity_poly.entity_id
_entity_poly.type
_entity_poly.pdbx_seq_one_letter_code
_entity_poly.pdbx_strand_id
1 'polypeptide(L)'
;MTQDNDGGVDRIWLRDLLATRFNLDELRSLCFDLNISYENLAGDTRPAKARELVAYCERHGRTDDLVAALRQQRSERFADATTSQRGERGPRHARPGATLEGEGSIAQGGSVSLGAGAIYIVGNVEGGQLVSGSNNTVGGQDAQRGGIRVGKIVDSDDVTIGANLQGGSAADAAALTREIMSGGITVDEVTRSNKLTVGLHHIADPASATLDDLRQEVAALREQLAALSAEASLDSEESQDAEEAATDLATAHAELAKAEPHKGRVLRNLKKATEVLTTGAEAAEAGEKVGGTLLKLAPLAALVYQLAQRLLG
;
A
#
# COMPACT_ATOMS: atom_id res chain seq x y z
N MET A 1 -1.15 17.90 39.78
CA MET A 1 -0.50 16.71 39.21
C MET A 1 -0.91 16.63 37.76
N THR A 2 -0.28 17.46 36.94
CA THR A 2 -0.40 17.46 35.48
C THR A 2 0.43 16.28 34.97
N GLN A 3 -0.24 15.29 34.37
CA GLN A 3 0.46 14.32 33.54
C GLN A 3 0.86 15.06 32.27
N ASP A 4 2.12 15.46 32.20
CA ASP A 4 2.77 15.91 30.98
C ASP A 4 2.68 14.76 29.98
N ASN A 5 1.74 14.88 29.05
CA ASN A 5 1.67 14.08 27.84
C ASN A 5 2.75 14.63 26.89
N ASP A 6 4.00 14.55 27.34
CA ASP A 6 5.18 14.83 26.52
C ASP A 6 5.14 13.87 25.33
N GLY A 7 5.58 14.31 24.16
CA GLY A 7 5.53 13.52 22.91
C GLY A 7 6.45 12.30 22.90
N GLY A 8 6.55 11.60 24.04
CA GLY A 8 7.33 10.42 24.31
C GLY A 8 6.98 9.33 23.33
N VAL A 9 8.01 8.85 22.64
CA VAL A 9 7.92 7.74 21.73
C VAL A 9 7.34 6.52 22.47
N ASP A 10 6.30 5.92 21.92
CA ASP A 10 5.64 4.76 22.54
C ASP A 10 6.63 3.59 22.71
N ARG A 11 6.83 3.21 23.97
CA ARG A 11 7.66 2.09 24.40
C ARG A 11 7.30 0.79 23.69
N ILE A 12 6.00 0.53 23.53
CA ILE A 12 5.48 -0.70 22.92
C ILE A 12 5.94 -0.75 21.47
N TRP A 13 5.79 0.37 20.76
CA TRP A 13 6.21 0.51 19.38
C TRP A 13 7.73 0.32 19.21
N LEU A 14 8.56 0.93 20.07
CA LEU A 14 10.02 0.77 20.01
C LEU A 14 10.45 -0.69 20.21
N ARG A 15 9.85 -1.37 21.19
CA ARG A 15 10.12 -2.79 21.45
C ARG A 15 9.77 -3.64 20.23
N ASP A 16 8.59 -3.44 19.65
CA ASP A 16 8.10 -4.27 18.56
C ASP A 16 8.86 -4.01 17.25
N LEU A 17 9.26 -2.75 17.01
CA LEU A 17 10.16 -2.38 15.93
C LEU A 17 11.49 -3.12 16.02
N LEU A 18 12.15 -3.07 17.19
CA LEU A 18 13.43 -3.74 17.44
C LEU A 18 13.29 -5.26 17.29
N ALA A 19 12.25 -5.85 17.90
CA ALA A 19 12.04 -7.30 17.85
C ALA A 19 11.73 -7.82 16.44
N THR A 20 11.12 -6.99 15.58
CA THR A 20 10.72 -7.39 14.23
C THR A 20 11.83 -7.13 13.21
N ARG A 21 12.53 -6.00 13.32
CA ARG A 21 13.44 -5.52 12.27
C ARG A 21 14.91 -5.81 12.51
N PHE A 22 15.30 -6.13 13.75
CA PHE A 22 16.68 -6.42 14.09
C PHE A 22 16.86 -7.92 14.34
N ASN A 23 18.04 -8.46 14.06
CA ASN A 23 18.50 -9.76 14.55
C ASN A 23 19.38 -9.57 15.80
N LEU A 24 19.83 -10.65 16.44
CA LEU A 24 20.61 -10.57 17.69
C LEU A 24 21.96 -9.85 17.51
N ASP A 25 22.62 -10.04 16.37
CA ASP A 25 23.91 -9.39 16.10
C ASP A 25 23.73 -7.89 15.83
N GLU A 26 22.68 -7.51 15.12
CA GLU A 26 22.34 -6.09 14.91
C GLU A 26 21.97 -5.40 16.22
N LEU A 27 21.27 -6.10 17.13
CA LEU A 27 21.00 -5.59 18.48
C LEU A 27 22.29 -5.43 19.30
N ARG A 28 23.26 -6.33 19.15
CA ARG A 28 24.56 -6.22 19.80
C ARG A 28 25.34 -5.01 19.28
N SER A 29 25.35 -4.79 17.96
CA SER A 29 25.96 -3.59 17.36
C SER A 29 25.28 -2.31 17.83
N LEU A 30 23.94 -2.29 17.87
CA LEU A 30 23.20 -1.14 18.40
C LEU A 30 23.53 -0.85 19.87
N CYS A 31 23.68 -1.90 20.69
CA CYS A 31 24.12 -1.73 22.08
C CYS A 31 25.54 -1.16 22.16
N PHE A 32 26.44 -1.60 21.29
CA PHE A 32 27.80 -1.06 21.20
C PHE A 32 27.81 0.42 20.83
N ASP A 33 27.04 0.83 19.82
CA ASP A 33 26.91 2.23 19.40
C ASP A 33 26.37 3.13 20.53
N LEU A 34 25.45 2.60 21.34
CA LEU A 34 24.89 3.27 22.52
C LEU A 34 25.80 3.19 23.75
N ASN A 35 26.96 2.53 23.67
CA ASN A 35 27.85 2.24 24.79
C ASN A 35 27.14 1.50 25.95
N ILE A 36 26.33 0.48 25.61
CA ILE A 36 25.60 -0.41 26.52
C ILE A 36 26.17 -1.82 26.38
N SER A 37 26.49 -2.47 27.50
CA SER A 37 26.95 -3.86 27.49
C SER A 37 25.79 -4.81 27.15
N TYR A 38 25.85 -5.47 25.99
CA TYR A 38 24.83 -6.41 25.52
C TYR A 38 24.64 -7.61 26.48
N GLU A 39 25.71 -8.03 27.15
CA GLU A 39 25.71 -9.14 28.11
C GLU A 39 24.97 -8.79 29.40
N ASN A 40 24.80 -7.50 29.71
CA ASN A 40 24.04 -7.05 30.88
C ASN A 40 22.52 -7.03 30.66
N LEU A 41 22.06 -7.20 29.41
CA LEU A 41 20.63 -7.26 29.10
C LEU A 41 20.10 -8.68 29.39
N ALA A 42 19.05 -8.79 30.18
CA ALA A 42 18.39 -10.06 30.49
C ALA A 42 17.68 -10.68 29.27
N GLY A 43 17.69 -12.02 29.23
CA GLY A 43 16.98 -12.84 28.25
C GLY A 43 17.82 -13.23 27.04
N ASP A 44 17.58 -14.45 26.53
CA ASP A 44 18.37 -15.04 25.44
C ASP A 44 17.69 -14.97 24.07
N THR A 45 16.43 -14.53 24.04
CA THR A 45 15.66 -14.39 22.79
C THR A 45 15.69 -12.94 22.31
N ARG A 46 15.59 -12.75 20.99
CA ARG A 46 15.54 -11.42 20.38
C ARG A 46 14.47 -10.51 20.98
N PRO A 47 13.20 -10.93 21.15
CA PRO A 47 12.19 -10.06 21.77
C PRO A 47 12.52 -9.71 23.22
N ALA A 48 13.13 -10.64 23.97
CA ALA A 48 13.53 -10.39 25.36
C ALA A 48 14.66 -9.34 25.43
N LYS A 49 15.69 -9.45 24.59
CA LYS A 49 16.78 -8.47 24.49
C LYS A 49 16.28 -7.10 24.03
N ALA A 50 15.40 -7.05 23.02
CA ALA A 50 14.79 -5.80 22.55
C ALA A 50 14.01 -5.09 23.68
N ARG A 51 13.20 -5.85 24.44
CA ARG A 51 12.45 -5.32 25.58
C ARG A 51 13.37 -4.80 26.68
N GLU A 52 14.43 -5.52 27.03
CA GLU A 52 15.35 -5.09 28.08
C GLU A 52 16.19 -3.88 27.65
N LEU A 53 16.59 -3.79 26.38
CA LEU A 53 17.28 -2.62 25.86
C LEU A 53 16.43 -1.35 26.00
N VAL A 54 15.16 -1.40 25.60
CA VAL A 54 14.24 -0.26 25.76
C VAL A 54 14.07 0.09 27.25
N ALA A 55 13.85 -0.91 28.11
CA ALA A 55 13.72 -0.71 29.55
C ALA A 55 15.01 -0.14 30.20
N TYR A 56 16.18 -0.51 29.70
CA TYR A 56 17.46 0.05 30.12
C TYR A 56 17.56 1.53 29.75
N CYS A 57 17.27 1.89 28.49
CA CYS A 57 17.31 3.27 28.03
C CYS A 57 16.31 4.16 28.80
N GLU A 58 15.10 3.68 29.06
CA GLU A 58 14.10 4.40 29.86
C GLU A 58 14.60 4.71 31.28
N ARG A 59 15.13 3.69 31.99
CA ARG A 59 15.65 3.87 33.36
C ARG A 59 16.78 4.88 33.46
N HIS A 60 17.52 5.10 32.38
CA HIS A 60 18.67 6.01 32.32
C HIS A 60 18.36 7.32 31.58
N GLY A 61 17.12 7.54 31.15
CA GLY A 61 16.74 8.73 30.37
C GLY A 61 17.44 8.83 29.01
N ARG A 62 17.77 7.69 28.38
CA ARG A 62 18.49 7.59 27.11
C ARG A 62 17.62 7.13 25.94
N THR A 63 16.31 7.35 26.02
CA THR A 63 15.37 6.95 24.96
C THR A 63 15.62 7.73 23.67
N ASP A 64 15.99 9.01 23.77
CA ASP A 64 16.30 9.85 22.61
C ASP A 64 17.57 9.39 21.88
N ASP A 65 18.60 8.97 22.61
CA ASP A 65 19.82 8.37 22.04
C ASP A 65 19.49 7.12 21.22
N LEU A 66 18.62 6.25 21.76
CA LEU A 66 18.16 5.05 21.07
C LEU A 66 17.42 5.39 19.77
N VAL A 67 16.52 6.38 19.80
CA VAL A 67 15.78 6.83 18.61
C VAL A 67 16.72 7.45 17.58
N ALA A 68 17.71 8.24 18.00
CA ALA A 68 18.72 8.82 17.12
C ALA A 68 19.57 7.75 16.43
N ALA A 69 20.05 6.76 17.19
CA ALA A 69 20.81 5.62 16.65
C ALA A 69 19.98 4.81 15.63
N LEU A 70 18.70 4.57 15.91
CA LEU A 70 17.78 3.90 14.98
C LEU A 70 17.57 4.67 13.67
N ARG A 71 17.50 6.00 13.74
CA ARG A 71 17.40 6.87 12.54
C ARG A 71 18.68 6.82 11.71
N GLN A 72 19.84 6.84 12.36
CA GLN A 72 21.14 6.76 11.68
C GLN A 72 21.32 5.42 10.96
N GLN A 73 21.10 4.31 11.64
CA GLN A 73 21.17 2.95 11.07
C GLN A 73 20.24 2.80 9.86
N ARG A 74 19.04 3.38 9.91
CA ARG A 74 18.12 3.37 8.78
C ARG A 74 18.71 4.16 7.59
N SER A 75 19.27 5.34 7.83
CA SER A 75 19.86 6.17 6.77
C SER A 75 21.03 5.48 6.06
N GLU A 76 21.93 4.83 6.81
CA GLU A 76 23.12 4.17 6.26
C GLU A 76 22.76 2.95 5.40
N ARG A 77 21.78 2.13 5.84
CA ARG A 77 21.28 1.01 5.02
C ARG A 77 20.70 1.45 3.68
N PHE A 78 20.13 2.64 3.61
CA PHE A 78 19.63 3.20 2.35
C PHE A 78 20.76 3.79 1.48
N ALA A 79 21.83 4.33 2.08
CA ALA A 79 22.96 4.89 1.34
C ALA A 79 23.82 3.80 0.66
N ASP A 80 24.04 2.67 1.32
CA ASP A 80 24.81 1.55 0.75
C ASP A 80 24.10 0.91 -0.46
N ALA A 81 22.76 0.82 -0.39
CA ALA A 81 21.95 0.31 -1.49
C ALA A 81 22.03 1.17 -2.77
N THR A 82 22.36 2.46 -2.64
CA THR A 82 22.43 3.40 -3.78
C THR A 82 23.86 3.57 -4.33
N THR A 83 24.89 3.31 -3.53
CA THR A 83 26.30 3.48 -3.94
C THR A 83 26.80 2.31 -4.78
N SER A 84 26.26 1.09 -4.60
CA SER A 84 26.77 -0.11 -5.26
C SER A 84 26.34 -0.30 -6.74
N GLN A 85 25.52 0.58 -7.33
CA GLN A 85 25.11 0.49 -8.75
C GLN A 85 25.85 1.45 -9.70
N ARG A 86 26.84 2.22 -9.20
CA ARG A 86 27.59 3.20 -10.01
C ARG A 86 28.96 2.70 -10.49
N GLY A 87 29.14 1.38 -10.59
CA GLY A 87 30.33 0.75 -11.16
C GLY A 87 30.15 0.41 -12.65
N GLU A 88 30.95 1.07 -13.50
CA GLU A 88 31.33 0.63 -14.84
C GLU A 88 30.26 0.58 -15.95
N ARG A 89 29.93 1.75 -16.52
CA ARG A 89 29.68 1.84 -17.97
C ARG A 89 30.54 2.93 -18.58
N GLY A 90 31.54 2.50 -19.35
CA GLY A 90 32.45 3.37 -20.10
C GLY A 90 31.74 4.25 -21.14
N PRO A 91 32.45 5.24 -21.70
CA PRO A 91 31.87 6.30 -22.52
C PRO A 91 31.36 5.74 -23.85
N ARG A 92 30.05 5.85 -24.10
CA ARG A 92 29.48 5.55 -25.43
C ARG A 92 29.43 6.82 -26.26
N HIS A 93 30.06 6.76 -27.42
CA HIS A 93 30.07 7.77 -28.47
C HIS A 93 28.66 8.12 -28.94
N ALA A 94 28.40 9.43 -29.08
CA ALA A 94 27.17 9.99 -29.61
C ALA A 94 26.96 9.60 -31.08
N ARG A 95 25.75 9.12 -31.43
CA ARG A 95 25.25 9.06 -32.81
C ARG A 95 24.29 10.23 -33.03
N PRO A 96 24.41 11.00 -34.12
CA PRO A 96 23.46 12.06 -34.46
C PRO A 96 22.33 11.54 -35.36
N GLY A 97 21.13 12.06 -35.13
CA GLY A 97 20.10 12.29 -36.15
C GLY A 97 19.09 11.18 -36.41
N ALA A 98 17.96 11.22 -35.71
CA ALA A 98 16.68 10.72 -36.22
C ALA A 98 15.65 11.84 -36.09
N THR A 99 15.24 12.39 -37.23
CA THR A 99 14.17 13.37 -37.37
C THR A 99 12.83 12.63 -37.30
N LEU A 100 11.96 13.00 -36.37
CA LEU A 100 10.57 12.56 -36.32
C LEU A 100 9.70 13.78 -36.64
N GLU A 101 8.99 13.73 -37.77
CA GLU A 101 7.91 14.66 -38.09
C GLU A 101 6.59 14.08 -37.57
N GLY A 102 5.96 14.79 -36.65
CA GLY A 102 4.61 14.58 -36.16
C GLY A 102 4.13 15.87 -35.51
N GLU A 103 2.93 16.33 -35.82
CA GLU A 103 2.34 17.53 -35.24
C GLU A 103 2.08 17.31 -33.74
N GLY A 104 2.88 17.98 -32.90
CA GLY A 104 2.85 17.90 -31.45
C GLY A 104 4.23 18.21 -30.87
N SER A 105 4.55 19.49 -30.75
CA SER A 105 5.89 19.96 -30.36
C SER A 105 6.29 19.60 -28.93
N ILE A 106 7.51 19.08 -28.74
CA ILE A 106 8.25 19.15 -27.48
C ILE A 106 9.40 20.14 -27.67
N ALA A 107 9.47 21.16 -26.82
CA ALA A 107 10.65 22.01 -26.69
C ALA A 107 11.17 21.92 -25.24
N GLN A 108 12.37 21.39 -25.10
CA GLN A 108 13.11 21.36 -23.84
C GLN A 108 13.71 22.74 -23.60
N GLY A 109 13.23 23.43 -22.55
CA GLY A 109 13.81 24.68 -22.07
C GLY A 109 12.77 25.78 -21.80
N GLY A 110 12.16 25.73 -20.62
CA GLY A 110 11.60 26.92 -19.96
C GLY A 110 10.38 27.58 -20.62
N SER A 111 9.23 26.90 -20.67
CA SER A 111 7.92 27.56 -20.73
C SER A 111 6.78 26.58 -20.39
N VAL A 112 5.78 27.07 -19.66
CA VAL A 112 4.52 26.35 -19.34
C VAL A 112 3.62 26.37 -20.58
N SER A 113 3.17 25.21 -21.01
CA SER A 113 2.19 25.07 -22.09
C SER A 113 0.83 24.65 -21.50
N LEU A 114 -0.19 25.46 -21.72
CA LEU A 114 -1.60 25.11 -21.50
C LEU A 114 -2.17 24.63 -22.84
N GLY A 115 -2.38 23.32 -22.98
CA GLY A 115 -3.05 22.72 -24.13
C GLY A 115 -3.95 21.57 -23.66
N ALA A 116 -5.14 21.47 -24.24
CA ALA A 116 -6.05 20.35 -23.99
C ALA A 116 -5.52 19.09 -24.71
N GLY A 117 -4.76 18.28 -23.98
CA GLY A 117 -4.23 17.00 -24.45
C GLY A 117 -3.42 16.31 -23.35
N ALA A 118 -3.49 14.98 -23.29
CA ALA A 118 -2.76 14.18 -22.31
C ALA A 118 -1.24 14.39 -22.48
N ILE A 119 -0.53 14.69 -21.39
CA ILE A 119 0.94 14.84 -21.41
C ILE A 119 1.56 13.48 -21.08
N TYR A 120 2.37 12.95 -22.01
CA TYR A 120 3.16 11.75 -21.77
C TYR A 120 4.61 12.15 -21.50
N ILE A 121 5.04 12.05 -20.23
CA ILE A 121 6.41 12.38 -19.82
C ILE A 121 7.22 11.10 -19.70
N VAL A 122 8.30 10.99 -20.48
CA VAL A 122 9.30 9.92 -20.35
C VAL A 122 10.63 10.53 -19.90
N GLY A 123 10.95 10.43 -18.61
CA GLY A 123 12.21 10.91 -18.05
C GLY A 123 12.10 11.44 -16.61
N ASN A 124 13.23 11.84 -16.03
CA ASN A 124 13.27 12.51 -14.71
C ASN A 124 12.84 13.97 -14.86
N VAL A 125 11.86 14.40 -14.06
CA VAL A 125 11.48 15.81 -13.92
C VAL A 125 12.19 16.36 -12.68
N GLU A 126 13.17 17.24 -12.88
CA GLU A 126 13.85 17.98 -11.80
C GLU A 126 13.41 19.45 -11.83
N GLY A 127 12.91 19.95 -10.69
CA GLY A 127 12.38 21.31 -10.53
C GLY A 127 10.87 21.33 -10.33
N GLY A 128 10.38 22.21 -9.46
CA GLY A 128 8.98 22.30 -9.03
C GLY A 128 7.98 22.73 -10.10
N GLN A 129 7.84 21.95 -11.17
CA GLN A 129 6.81 22.14 -12.17
C GLN A 129 5.51 21.49 -11.70
N LEU A 130 4.44 22.29 -11.68
CA LEU A 130 3.07 21.80 -11.55
C LEU A 130 2.71 21.02 -12.81
N VAL A 131 2.39 19.74 -12.67
CA VAL A 131 1.69 18.98 -13.71
C VAL A 131 0.20 19.17 -13.46
N SER A 132 -0.44 20.11 -14.17
CA SER A 132 -1.89 20.30 -14.11
C SER A 132 -2.53 19.87 -15.42
N GLY A 133 -3.49 18.96 -15.35
CA GLY A 133 -4.29 18.47 -16.47
C GLY A 133 -5.01 17.18 -16.08
N SER A 134 -6.11 16.87 -16.74
CA SER A 134 -6.82 15.60 -16.61
C SER A 134 -6.21 14.54 -17.55
N ASN A 135 -6.24 13.26 -17.15
CA ASN A 135 -5.68 12.10 -17.88
C ASN A 135 -4.15 12.10 -18.07
N ASN A 136 -3.39 12.50 -17.05
CA ASN A 136 -1.93 12.35 -17.08
C ASN A 136 -1.52 10.92 -16.71
N THR A 137 -0.82 10.24 -17.63
CA THR A 137 -0.25 8.92 -17.39
C THR A 137 1.27 9.05 -17.24
N VAL A 138 1.78 8.80 -16.03
CA VAL A 138 3.22 8.72 -15.77
C VAL A 138 3.62 7.25 -15.75
N GLY A 139 4.14 6.75 -16.87
CA GLY A 139 4.64 5.38 -16.95
C GLY A 139 4.97 4.92 -18.35
N GLY A 140 6.23 4.51 -18.55
CA GLY A 140 6.69 3.66 -19.66
C GLY A 140 7.42 2.45 -19.08
N GLN A 141 7.42 1.32 -19.80
CA GLN A 141 7.99 0.04 -19.34
C GLN A 141 9.49 0.09 -18.98
N ASP A 142 10.20 1.18 -19.32
CA ASP A 142 11.62 1.39 -19.02
C ASP A 142 11.90 2.58 -18.06
N ALA A 143 10.90 3.10 -17.36
CA ALA A 143 11.10 4.19 -16.40
C ALA A 143 11.98 3.72 -15.22
N GLN A 144 13.25 4.11 -15.24
CA GLN A 144 14.17 3.87 -14.12
C GLN A 144 13.64 4.52 -12.84
N ARG A 145 13.83 3.82 -11.71
CA ARG A 145 13.41 4.19 -10.35
C ARG A 145 14.01 5.53 -9.89
N GLY A 146 13.42 6.64 -10.31
CA GLY A 146 13.51 7.93 -9.65
C GLY A 146 12.23 8.16 -8.85
N GLY A 147 12.29 8.10 -7.53
CA GLY A 147 11.13 8.38 -6.68
C GLY A 147 10.69 9.84 -6.83
N ILE A 148 9.42 10.06 -7.15
CA ILE A 148 8.81 11.39 -7.12
C ILE A 148 8.78 11.85 -5.65
N ARG A 149 9.65 12.79 -5.27
CA ARG A 149 9.52 13.51 -3.99
C ARG A 149 8.66 14.74 -4.22
N VAL A 150 7.36 14.60 -4.00
CA VAL A 150 6.44 15.75 -4.03
C VAL A 150 6.61 16.57 -2.76
N GLY A 151 7.35 17.67 -2.87
CA GLY A 151 7.36 18.71 -1.85
C GLY A 151 6.13 19.60 -2.01
N LYS A 152 5.13 19.38 -1.14
CA LYS A 152 3.93 20.21 -0.89
C LYS A 152 2.94 20.42 -2.06
N ILE A 153 1.71 19.98 -1.76
CA ILE A 153 0.41 20.30 -2.40
C ILE A 153 0.26 19.76 -3.82
N VAL A 154 -0.25 18.53 -3.92
CA VAL A 154 -0.99 18.09 -5.12
C VAL A 154 -2.43 18.53 -4.88
N ASP A 155 -2.86 19.57 -5.59
CA ASP A 155 -4.26 19.96 -5.70
C ASP A 155 -4.73 19.41 -7.05
N SER A 156 -5.40 18.25 -7.03
CA SER A 156 -6.04 17.71 -8.23
C SER A 156 -7.39 17.13 -7.85
N ASP A 157 -8.43 17.64 -8.49
CA ASP A 157 -9.82 17.20 -8.32
C ASP A 157 -10.08 15.78 -8.87
N ASP A 158 -9.09 15.17 -9.54
CA ASP A 158 -9.15 13.80 -10.08
C ASP A 158 -7.82 13.05 -9.84
N VAL A 159 -7.48 12.75 -8.58
CA VAL A 159 -6.60 11.59 -8.33
C VAL A 159 -7.48 10.36 -8.47
N THR A 160 -7.38 9.65 -9.59
CA THR A 160 -7.96 8.32 -9.70
C THR A 160 -7.23 7.38 -8.73
N ILE A 161 -7.79 7.21 -7.54
CA ILE A 161 -7.35 6.19 -6.56
C ILE A 161 -7.93 4.86 -7.04
N GLY A 162 -7.39 4.37 -8.15
CA GLY A 162 -7.61 2.99 -8.58
C GLY A 162 -6.86 2.06 -7.62
N ALA A 163 -7.50 0.98 -7.21
CA ALA A 163 -6.86 -0.12 -6.50
C ALA A 163 -5.83 -0.79 -7.43
N ASN A 164 -4.63 -0.22 -7.49
CA ASN A 164 -3.56 -0.76 -8.29
C ASN A 164 -2.74 -1.69 -7.43
N LEU A 165 -3.04 -2.99 -7.52
CA LEU A 165 -2.21 -4.04 -6.96
C LEU A 165 -0.89 -4.08 -7.75
N GLN A 166 0.04 -3.19 -7.41
CA GLN A 166 1.31 -3.05 -8.12
C GLN A 166 2.42 -3.77 -7.37
N GLY A 167 2.62 -5.04 -7.74
CA GLY A 167 3.63 -5.92 -7.15
C GLY A 167 3.11 -6.62 -5.88
N GLY A 168 3.32 -7.93 -5.81
CA GLY A 168 2.83 -8.79 -4.73
C GLY A 168 2.46 -10.15 -5.30
N SER A 169 2.79 -11.23 -4.60
CA SER A 169 2.30 -12.55 -5.01
C SER A 169 0.83 -12.71 -4.63
N ALA A 170 0.22 -13.76 -5.16
CA ALA A 170 -1.11 -14.15 -4.77
C ALA A 170 -1.22 -14.43 -3.25
N ALA A 171 -0.22 -15.10 -2.69
CA ALA A 171 -0.10 -15.33 -1.26
C ALA A 171 -0.03 -14.02 -0.46
N ASP A 172 0.63 -12.98 -0.98
CA ASP A 172 0.66 -11.67 -0.31
C ASP A 172 -0.74 -11.04 -0.25
N ALA A 173 -1.53 -11.15 -1.33
CA ALA A 173 -2.90 -10.65 -1.38
C ALA A 173 -3.83 -11.46 -0.45
N ALA A 174 -3.72 -12.79 -0.44
CA ALA A 174 -4.49 -13.65 0.45
C ALA A 174 -4.12 -13.43 1.93
N ALA A 175 -2.83 -13.30 2.24
CA ALA A 175 -2.35 -12.99 3.58
C ALA A 175 -2.88 -11.63 4.06
N LEU A 176 -2.80 -10.59 3.23
CA LEU A 176 -3.37 -9.28 3.54
C LEU A 176 -4.88 -9.37 3.78
N THR A 177 -5.59 -10.11 2.93
CA THR A 177 -7.04 -10.32 3.07
C THR A 177 -7.39 -10.98 4.41
N ARG A 178 -6.63 -12.01 4.82
CA ARG A 178 -6.80 -12.65 6.14
C ARG A 178 -6.46 -11.70 7.30
N GLU A 179 -5.46 -10.85 7.14
CA GLU A 179 -5.06 -9.87 8.15
C GLU A 179 -6.13 -8.78 8.32
N ILE A 180 -6.71 -8.30 7.22
CA ILE A 180 -7.88 -7.42 7.22
C ILE A 180 -9.07 -8.13 7.88
N MET A 181 -9.44 -9.33 7.43
CA MET A 181 -10.61 -10.04 7.97
C MET A 181 -10.51 -10.37 9.47
N SER A 182 -9.29 -10.58 9.98
CA SER A 182 -9.04 -10.81 11.42
C SER A 182 -8.96 -9.52 12.25
N GLY A 183 -9.01 -8.34 11.60
CA GLY A 183 -8.86 -7.04 12.26
C GLY A 183 -7.42 -6.71 12.67
N GLY A 184 -6.43 -7.47 12.17
CA GLY A 184 -5.02 -7.21 12.40
C GLY A 184 -4.50 -5.99 11.65
N ILE A 185 -5.12 -5.68 10.52
CA ILE A 185 -4.95 -4.42 9.79
C ILE A 185 -6.31 -3.73 9.65
N THR A 186 -6.36 -2.47 10.04
CA THR A 186 -7.53 -1.60 9.84
C THR A 186 -7.50 -0.93 8.47
N VAL A 187 -8.66 -0.50 7.96
CA VAL A 187 -8.76 0.27 6.70
C VAL A 187 -7.81 1.49 6.70
N ASP A 188 -7.60 2.11 7.86
CA ASP A 188 -6.72 3.29 8.03
C ASP A 188 -5.22 2.94 7.93
N GLU A 189 -4.85 1.68 8.09
CA GLU A 189 -3.47 1.18 8.07
C GLU A 189 -3.07 0.60 6.70
N VAL A 190 -4.01 0.09 5.91
CA VAL A 190 -3.74 -0.50 4.57
C VAL A 190 -3.08 0.52 3.63
N THR A 191 -3.45 1.80 3.73
CA THR A 191 -2.85 2.89 2.93
C THR A 191 -1.35 3.11 3.19
N ARG A 192 -0.76 2.49 4.22
CA ARG A 192 0.67 2.66 4.57
C ARG A 192 1.53 1.42 4.32
N SER A 193 0.98 0.30 3.87
CA SER A 193 1.76 -0.92 3.68
C SER A 193 2.63 -0.85 2.41
N ASN A 194 3.94 -1.02 2.58
CA ASN A 194 4.99 -0.75 1.59
C ASN A 194 5.05 -1.73 0.40
N LYS A 195 4.08 -2.65 0.27
CA LYS A 195 4.07 -3.70 -0.75
C LYS A 195 2.76 -3.81 -1.55
N LEU A 196 1.63 -3.32 -1.05
CA LEU A 196 0.34 -3.39 -1.73
C LEU A 196 -0.42 -2.11 -1.45
N THR A 197 -0.73 -1.32 -2.48
CA THR A 197 -1.62 -0.17 -2.33
C THR A 197 -3.01 -0.58 -2.77
N VAL A 198 -3.84 -0.93 -1.80
CA VAL A 198 -5.27 -1.20 -2.03
C VAL A 198 -6.01 0.03 -1.51
N GLY A 199 -6.72 0.72 -2.41
CA GLY A 199 -7.49 1.91 -2.09
C GLY A 199 -8.97 1.70 -2.43
N LEU A 200 -9.84 2.23 -1.58
CA LEU A 200 -11.25 2.43 -1.87
C LEU A 200 -11.37 3.62 -2.84
N HIS A 201 -12.23 3.54 -3.84
CA HIS A 201 -12.26 4.52 -4.95
C HIS A 201 -13.00 5.81 -4.59
N HIS A 202 -14.04 5.66 -3.78
CA HIS A 202 -15.00 6.69 -3.40
C HIS A 202 -14.79 7.18 -1.95
N ILE A 203 -13.89 6.56 -1.19
CA ILE A 203 -13.64 6.90 0.22
C ILE A 203 -12.23 7.44 0.40
N ALA A 204 -12.13 8.77 0.52
CA ALA A 204 -10.87 9.46 0.78
C ALA A 204 -10.38 9.26 2.23
N ASP A 205 -11.29 9.31 3.20
CA ASP A 205 -11.02 9.05 4.61
C ASP A 205 -12.00 7.99 5.12
N PRO A 206 -11.52 6.78 5.43
CA PRO A 206 -12.36 5.75 6.00
C PRO A 206 -13.05 6.23 7.25
N ALA A 207 -12.43 7.04 8.12
CA ALA A 207 -13.01 7.52 9.38
C ALA A 207 -14.30 8.34 9.19
N SER A 208 -14.42 9.07 8.07
CA SER A 208 -15.59 9.88 7.74
C SER A 208 -16.57 9.22 6.78
N ALA A 209 -16.33 7.97 6.40
CA ALA A 209 -17.16 7.27 5.43
C ALA A 209 -18.65 7.22 5.83
N THR A 210 -19.51 7.36 4.83
CA THR A 210 -20.97 7.31 4.97
C THR A 210 -21.56 6.03 4.37
N LEU A 211 -22.85 5.81 4.59
CA LEU A 211 -23.56 4.68 4.00
C LEU A 211 -23.66 4.77 2.46
N ASP A 212 -23.74 5.99 1.92
CA ASP A 212 -23.76 6.21 0.47
C ASP A 212 -22.39 5.90 -0.15
N ASP A 213 -21.29 6.23 0.55
CA ASP A 213 -19.95 5.86 0.10
C ASP A 213 -19.79 4.33 0.08
N LEU A 214 -20.24 3.64 1.13
CA LEU A 214 -20.26 2.17 1.16
C LEU A 214 -21.07 1.60 -0.01
N ARG A 215 -22.21 2.21 -0.36
CA ARG A 215 -23.02 1.78 -1.51
C ARG A 215 -22.24 1.94 -2.82
N GLN A 216 -21.55 3.06 -3.00
CA GLN A 216 -20.72 3.31 -4.18
C GLN A 216 -19.56 2.31 -4.29
N GLU A 217 -18.87 2.01 -3.19
CA GLU A 217 -17.80 1.01 -3.18
C GLU A 217 -18.28 -0.40 -3.53
N VAL A 218 -19.42 -0.83 -2.98
CA VAL A 218 -20.00 -2.13 -3.33
C VAL A 218 -20.40 -2.17 -4.80
N ALA A 219 -20.89 -1.05 -5.36
CA ALA A 219 -21.22 -0.96 -6.78
C ALA A 219 -19.96 -1.04 -7.67
N ALA A 220 -18.90 -0.30 -7.32
CA ALA A 220 -17.62 -0.32 -8.03
C ALA A 220 -16.97 -1.72 -7.99
N LEU A 221 -16.99 -2.39 -6.84
CA LEU A 221 -16.46 -3.76 -6.71
C LEU A 221 -17.22 -4.75 -7.59
N ARG A 222 -18.55 -4.59 -7.74
CA ARG A 222 -19.35 -5.42 -8.66
C ARG A 222 -19.00 -5.17 -10.11
N GLU A 223 -18.83 -3.92 -10.51
CA GLU A 223 -18.48 -3.55 -11.88
C GLU A 223 -17.10 -4.12 -12.24
N GLN A 224 -16.13 -4.00 -11.33
CA GLN A 224 -14.81 -4.62 -11.50
C GLN A 224 -14.90 -6.13 -11.64
N LEU A 225 -15.66 -6.81 -10.76
CA LEU A 225 -15.84 -8.25 -10.85
C LEU A 225 -16.49 -8.67 -12.18
N ALA A 226 -17.54 -7.96 -12.61
CA ALA A 226 -18.21 -8.24 -13.88
C ALA A 226 -17.30 -8.01 -15.11
N ALA A 227 -16.51 -6.92 -15.10
CA ALA A 227 -15.53 -6.65 -16.15
C ALA A 227 -14.47 -7.75 -16.22
N LEU A 228 -14.00 -8.22 -15.06
CA LEU A 228 -13.04 -9.31 -14.98
C LEU A 228 -13.60 -10.64 -15.47
N SER A 229 -14.84 -10.98 -15.10
CA SER A 229 -15.49 -12.19 -15.62
C SER A 229 -15.73 -12.14 -17.14
N ALA A 230 -15.83 -10.95 -17.73
CA ALA A 230 -15.97 -10.78 -19.17
C ALA A 230 -14.62 -10.86 -19.93
N GLU A 231 -13.53 -10.39 -19.32
CA GLU A 231 -12.20 -10.36 -19.94
C GLU A 231 -11.41 -11.65 -19.71
N ALA A 232 -11.53 -12.26 -18.53
CA ALA A 232 -10.76 -13.43 -18.16
C ALA A 232 -11.35 -14.70 -18.78
N SER A 233 -10.49 -15.50 -19.40
CA SER A 233 -10.81 -16.90 -19.71
C SER A 233 -10.71 -17.73 -18.43
N LEU A 234 -11.67 -17.54 -17.53
CA LEU A 234 -11.81 -18.32 -16.31
C LEU A 234 -12.13 -19.78 -16.65
N ASP A 235 -11.61 -20.72 -15.86
CA ASP A 235 -12.10 -22.09 -15.94
C ASP A 235 -13.51 -22.20 -15.31
N SER A 236 -14.13 -23.38 -15.41
CA SER A 236 -15.50 -23.57 -14.95
C SER A 236 -15.67 -23.36 -13.44
N GLU A 237 -14.63 -23.62 -12.64
CA GLU A 237 -14.69 -23.46 -11.19
C GLU A 237 -14.52 -21.98 -10.82
N GLU A 238 -13.50 -21.30 -11.38
CA GLU A 238 -13.28 -19.87 -11.18
C GLU A 238 -14.47 -19.01 -11.66
N SER A 239 -15.11 -19.42 -12.76
CA SER A 239 -16.32 -18.75 -13.27
C SER A 239 -17.49 -18.90 -12.29
N GLN A 240 -17.66 -20.08 -11.69
CA GLN A 240 -18.72 -20.31 -10.72
C GLN A 240 -18.52 -19.49 -9.45
N ASP A 241 -17.28 -19.43 -8.94
CA ASP A 241 -16.93 -18.62 -7.77
C ASP A 241 -17.14 -17.13 -8.04
N ALA A 242 -16.73 -16.64 -9.22
CA ALA A 242 -16.96 -15.25 -9.61
C ALA A 242 -18.46 -14.91 -9.70
N GLU A 243 -19.28 -15.81 -10.25
CA GLU A 243 -20.74 -15.64 -10.32
C GLU A 243 -21.41 -15.66 -8.93
N GLU A 244 -20.95 -16.53 -8.03
CA GLU A 244 -21.44 -16.59 -6.65
C GLU A 244 -21.11 -15.28 -5.91
N ALA A 245 -19.86 -14.83 -5.96
CA ALA A 245 -19.44 -13.57 -5.36
C ALA A 245 -20.21 -12.37 -5.95
N ALA A 246 -20.44 -12.34 -7.27
CA ALA A 246 -21.21 -11.29 -7.92
C ALA A 246 -22.67 -11.27 -7.44
N THR A 247 -23.28 -12.44 -7.23
CA THR A 247 -24.65 -12.58 -6.72
C THR A 247 -24.78 -12.06 -5.29
N ASP A 248 -23.81 -12.38 -4.43
CA ASP A 248 -23.78 -11.92 -3.05
C ASP A 248 -23.56 -10.40 -2.97
N LEU A 249 -22.62 -9.85 -3.75
CA LEU A 249 -22.40 -8.41 -3.84
C LEU A 249 -23.65 -7.69 -4.37
N ALA A 250 -24.34 -8.23 -5.37
CA ALA A 250 -25.58 -7.67 -5.88
C ALA A 250 -26.68 -7.64 -4.82
N THR A 251 -26.79 -8.71 -4.03
CA THR A 251 -27.75 -8.78 -2.92
C THR A 251 -27.41 -7.79 -1.82
N ALA A 252 -26.13 -7.63 -1.47
CA ALA A 252 -25.68 -6.64 -0.50
C ALA A 252 -25.99 -5.20 -0.98
N HIS A 253 -25.69 -4.90 -2.24
CA HIS A 253 -25.99 -3.60 -2.85
C HIS A 253 -27.49 -3.28 -2.84
N ALA A 254 -28.33 -4.24 -3.24
CA ALA A 254 -29.79 -4.06 -3.23
C ALA A 254 -30.33 -3.83 -1.81
N GLU A 255 -29.76 -4.49 -0.81
CA GLU A 255 -30.13 -4.30 0.59
C GLU A 255 -29.69 -2.92 1.12
N LEU A 256 -28.49 -2.46 0.75
CA LEU A 256 -27.98 -1.11 1.05
C LEU A 256 -28.80 0.01 0.40
N ALA A 257 -29.53 -0.27 -0.68
CA ALA A 257 -30.38 0.71 -1.36
C ALA A 257 -31.74 0.94 -0.68
N LYS A 258 -32.10 0.14 0.32
CA LYS A 258 -33.35 0.33 1.07
C LYS A 258 -33.25 1.54 2.01
N ALA A 259 -34.40 2.14 2.31
CA ALA A 259 -34.49 3.22 3.31
C ALA A 259 -33.96 2.79 4.68
N GLU A 260 -34.21 1.53 5.06
CA GLU A 260 -33.67 0.90 6.27
C GLU A 260 -32.98 -0.42 5.89
N PRO A 261 -31.66 -0.41 5.63
CA PRO A 261 -30.92 -1.61 5.27
C PRO A 261 -30.89 -2.63 6.42
N HIS A 262 -31.14 -3.89 6.11
CA HIS A 262 -31.02 -4.94 7.12
C HIS A 262 -29.54 -5.29 7.35
N LYS A 263 -28.91 -4.70 8.38
CA LYS A 263 -27.48 -4.85 8.69
C LYS A 263 -26.95 -6.28 8.60
N GLY A 264 -27.63 -7.24 9.23
CA GLY A 264 -27.19 -8.64 9.26
C GLY A 264 -27.19 -9.32 7.90
N ARG A 265 -27.97 -8.84 6.93
CA ARG A 265 -28.03 -9.39 5.58
C ARG A 265 -26.93 -8.80 4.70
N VAL A 266 -26.69 -7.48 4.81
CA VAL A 266 -25.56 -6.81 4.14
C VAL A 266 -24.25 -7.47 4.57
N LEU A 267 -23.99 -7.55 5.89
CA LEU A 267 -22.75 -8.12 6.41
C LEU A 267 -22.57 -9.59 6.01
N ARG A 268 -23.63 -10.39 6.05
CA ARG A 268 -23.56 -11.81 5.66
C ARG A 268 -23.15 -11.99 4.20
N ASN A 269 -23.75 -11.22 3.30
CA ASN A 269 -23.45 -11.34 1.87
C ASN A 269 -22.07 -10.78 1.52
N LEU A 270 -21.68 -9.63 2.09
CA LEU A 270 -20.32 -9.10 1.90
C LEU A 270 -19.25 -10.07 2.43
N LYS A 271 -19.52 -10.72 3.57
CA LYS A 271 -18.63 -11.75 4.12
C LYS A 271 -18.47 -12.93 3.16
N LYS A 272 -19.58 -13.48 2.66
CA LYS A 272 -19.55 -14.60 1.71
C LYS A 272 -18.81 -14.24 0.42
N ALA A 273 -19.13 -13.10 -0.18
CA ALA A 273 -18.41 -12.63 -1.37
C ALA A 273 -16.90 -12.51 -1.11
N THR A 274 -16.51 -12.02 0.06
CA THR A 274 -15.09 -11.96 0.46
C THR A 274 -14.48 -13.36 0.61
N GLU A 275 -15.17 -14.30 1.25
CA GLU A 275 -14.71 -15.69 1.44
C GLU A 275 -14.54 -16.41 0.09
N VAL A 276 -15.48 -16.24 -0.83
CA VAL A 276 -15.43 -16.81 -2.19
C VAL A 276 -14.26 -16.21 -2.98
N LEU A 277 -14.13 -14.87 -3.01
CA LEU A 277 -13.02 -14.21 -3.70
C LEU A 277 -11.65 -14.59 -3.11
N THR A 278 -11.56 -14.79 -1.80
CA THR A 278 -10.33 -15.22 -1.13
C THR A 278 -9.99 -16.67 -1.47
N THR A 279 -10.98 -17.56 -1.50
CA THR A 279 -10.77 -18.97 -1.83
C THR A 279 -10.37 -19.13 -3.30
N GLY A 280 -11.07 -18.44 -4.21
CA GLY A 280 -10.72 -18.41 -5.64
C GLY A 280 -9.34 -17.81 -5.88
N ALA A 281 -8.96 -16.76 -5.14
CA ALA A 281 -7.61 -16.21 -5.12
C ALA A 281 -6.54 -17.26 -4.75
N GLU A 282 -6.76 -18.00 -3.66
CA GLU A 282 -5.83 -19.05 -3.20
C GLU A 282 -5.75 -20.23 -4.19
N ALA A 283 -6.87 -20.63 -4.79
CA ALA A 283 -6.91 -21.68 -5.81
C ALA A 283 -6.16 -21.26 -7.09
N ALA A 284 -6.36 -20.02 -7.54
CA ALA A 284 -5.65 -19.46 -8.69
C ALA A 284 -4.12 -19.43 -8.51
N GLU A 285 -3.65 -19.15 -7.30
CA GLU A 285 -2.21 -19.21 -6.97
C GLU A 285 -1.65 -20.62 -7.19
N ALA A 286 -2.35 -21.63 -6.68
CA ALA A 286 -1.92 -23.02 -6.77
C ALA A 286 -1.92 -23.55 -8.21
N GLY A 287 -2.76 -23.00 -9.09
CA GLY A 287 -2.93 -23.44 -10.47
C GLY A 287 -1.93 -22.88 -11.49
N GLU A 288 -1.04 -21.95 -11.11
CA GLU A 288 -0.15 -21.17 -12.01
C GLU A 288 -0.88 -20.48 -13.19
N LYS A 289 -2.21 -20.37 -13.14
CA LYS A 289 -3.06 -19.83 -14.21
C LYS A 289 -3.68 -18.50 -13.80
N VAL A 290 -4.28 -17.85 -14.79
CA VAL A 290 -4.55 -16.40 -14.90
C VAL A 290 -5.65 -15.88 -13.94
N GLY A 291 -5.77 -16.41 -12.72
CA GLY A 291 -6.57 -15.78 -11.66
C GLY A 291 -5.88 -14.56 -11.00
N GLY A 292 -4.87 -13.99 -11.69
CA GLY A 292 -4.15 -12.75 -11.35
C GLY A 292 -5.07 -11.58 -10.98
N THR A 293 -6.29 -11.58 -11.51
CA THR A 293 -7.27 -10.51 -11.35
C THR A 293 -8.26 -10.75 -10.21
N LEU A 294 -8.67 -12.00 -9.92
CA LEU A 294 -9.43 -12.30 -8.69
C LEU A 294 -8.63 -11.96 -7.43
N LEU A 295 -7.30 -12.18 -7.49
CA LEU A 295 -6.36 -11.77 -6.46
C LEU A 295 -6.39 -10.29 -6.12
N LYS A 296 -6.72 -9.44 -7.10
CA LYS A 296 -6.78 -7.99 -6.88
C LYS A 296 -8.05 -7.57 -6.14
N LEU A 297 -9.12 -8.35 -6.28
CA LEU A 297 -10.41 -8.03 -5.70
C LEU A 297 -10.59 -8.55 -4.28
N ALA A 298 -9.91 -9.63 -3.89
CA ALA A 298 -10.07 -10.20 -2.54
C ALA A 298 -9.73 -9.20 -1.41
N PRO A 299 -8.60 -8.46 -1.46
CA PRO A 299 -8.32 -7.43 -0.45
C PRO A 299 -9.36 -6.30 -0.44
N LEU A 300 -9.85 -5.88 -1.61
CA LEU A 300 -10.88 -4.84 -1.72
C LEU A 300 -12.19 -5.28 -1.09
N ALA A 301 -12.62 -6.51 -1.35
CA ALA A 301 -13.83 -7.08 -0.75
C ALA A 301 -13.74 -7.11 0.78
N ALA A 302 -12.58 -7.49 1.33
CA ALA A 302 -12.35 -7.47 2.77
C ALA A 302 -12.38 -6.07 3.37
N LEU A 303 -11.82 -5.07 2.68
CA LEU A 303 -11.91 -3.66 3.10
C LEU A 303 -13.36 -3.17 3.13
N VAL A 304 -14.12 -3.44 2.07
CA VAL A 304 -15.54 -3.08 1.98
C VAL A 304 -16.36 -3.77 3.07
N TYR A 305 -16.04 -5.03 3.39
CA TYR A 305 -16.66 -5.75 4.50
C TYR A 305 -16.35 -5.14 5.87
N GLN A 306 -15.08 -4.85 6.17
CA GLN A 306 -14.69 -4.16 7.42
C GLN A 306 -15.38 -2.81 7.55
N LEU A 307 -15.42 -2.04 6.47
CA LEU A 307 -16.10 -0.75 6.46
C LEU A 307 -17.59 -0.91 6.76
N ALA A 308 -18.25 -1.90 6.14
CA ALA A 308 -19.64 -2.21 6.42
C ALA A 308 -19.87 -2.60 7.87
N GLN A 309 -18.97 -3.39 8.49
CA GLN A 309 -19.04 -3.73 9.91
C GLN A 309 -19.00 -2.49 10.79
N ARG A 310 -18.16 -1.51 10.43
CA ARG A 310 -18.02 -0.26 11.20
C ARG A 310 -19.24 0.65 11.06
N LEU A 311 -19.81 0.76 9.86
CA LEU A 311 -20.93 1.66 9.58
C LEU A 311 -22.29 1.09 10.03
N LEU A 312 -22.44 -0.24 10.05
CA LEU A 312 -23.70 -0.91 10.37
C LEU A 312 -23.70 -1.62 11.73
N GLY A 313 -22.54 -1.76 12.37
CA GLY A 313 -22.35 -2.44 13.65
C GLY A 313 -22.75 -1.57 14.83
#